data_AF-A0A7N0VGJ2-F1
#
_entry.id   AF-A0A7N0VGJ2-F1
#
_cell.length_a   1.000
_cell.length_b   1.000
_cell.length_c   1.000
_cell.angle_alpha   90.00
_cell.angle_beta   90.00
_cell.angle_gamma   90.00
#
_symmetry.space_group_name_H-M   'P 1'
#
loop_
_entity.id
_entity.type
_entity.pdbx_description
1 polymer ?
#
loop_
_entity_poly.entity_id
_entity_poly.type
_entity_poly.pdbx_seq_one_letter_code
_entity_poly.pdbx_strand_id
1 'polypeptide(L)'
;MSQLSLRFAGLHCALLAGVPEEVIKRASYILDVTERDEHVERLCNDQLLLKDQNYKDAVQKLMAFDAVNGDLNVFFQAMCLF
;
A
#
# COMPACT_ATOMS: atom_id res chain seq x y z
N MET A 1 -27.81 -18.04 5.01
CA MET A 1 -26.51 -18.76 5.03
C MET A 1 -25.83 -18.68 3.64
N SER A 2 -25.57 -17.51 3.06
CA SER A 2 -25.26 -17.46 1.60
C SER A 2 -24.16 -16.52 1.12
N GLN A 3 -23.28 -15.98 1.99
CA GLN A 3 -22.14 -15.17 1.54
C GLN A 3 -20.78 -15.69 2.06
N LEU A 4 -20.72 -16.17 3.30
CA LEU A 4 -19.48 -16.71 3.91
C LEU A 4 -18.97 -17.96 3.17
N SER A 5 -19.87 -18.87 2.77
CA SER A 5 -19.51 -20.14 2.13
C SER A 5 -18.87 -19.98 0.75
N LEU A 6 -19.20 -18.92 0.00
CA LEU A 6 -18.69 -18.74 -1.37
C LEU A 6 -17.24 -18.22 -1.36
N ARG A 7 -16.87 -17.43 -0.34
CA ARG A 7 -15.54 -16.81 -0.21
C ARG A 7 -14.47 -17.83 0.16
N PHE A 8 -14.75 -18.70 1.14
CA PHE A 8 -13.85 -19.78 1.52
C PHE A 8 -13.71 -20.84 0.42
N ALA A 9 -14.77 -21.10 -0.34
CA ALA A 9 -14.70 -22.00 -1.51
C ALA A 9 -13.77 -21.45 -2.60
N GLY A 10 -13.82 -20.13 -2.87
CA GLY A 10 -12.92 -19.49 -3.83
C GLY A 10 -11.45 -19.61 -3.46
N LEU A 11 -11.12 -19.39 -2.17
CA LEU A 11 -9.74 -19.50 -1.68
C LEU A 11 -9.21 -20.94 -1.77
N HIS A 12 -10.06 -21.92 -1.45
CA HIS A 12 -9.71 -23.34 -1.57
C HIS A 12 -9.44 -23.74 -3.03
N CYS A 13 -10.27 -23.29 -3.97
CA CYS A 13 -10.05 -23.51 -5.40
C CYS A 13 -8.72 -22.90 -5.88
N ALA A 14 -8.37 -21.70 -5.42
CA ALA A 14 -7.11 -21.05 -5.78
C ALA A 14 -5.90 -21.86 -5.27
N LEU A 15 -5.97 -22.39 -4.05
CA LEU A 15 -4.93 -23.27 -3.50
C LEU A 15 -4.77 -24.54 -4.36
N LEU A 16 -5.88 -25.19 -4.74
CA LEU A 16 -5.85 -26.39 -5.60
C LEU A 16 -5.31 -26.10 -7.00
N ALA A 17 -5.50 -24.88 -7.51
CA ALA A 17 -4.95 -24.44 -8.79
C ALA A 17 -3.45 -24.13 -8.74
N GLY A 18 -2.80 -24.25 -7.57
CA GLY A 18 -1.35 -24.01 -7.42
C GLY A 18 -0.97 -22.54 -7.27
N VAL A 19 -1.90 -21.68 -6.82
CA VAL A 19 -1.57 -20.30 -6.48
C VAL A 19 -0.57 -20.28 -5.31
N PRO A 20 0.46 -19.42 -5.34
CA PRO A 20 1.47 -19.37 -4.28
C PRO A 20 0.88 -19.13 -2.88
N GLU A 21 1.47 -19.76 -1.87
CA GLU A 21 0.94 -19.75 -0.50
C GLU A 21 0.91 -18.33 0.10
N GLU A 22 1.87 -17.47 -0.26
CA GLU A 22 1.88 -16.07 0.16
C GLU A 22 0.68 -15.27 -0.37
N VAL A 23 0.22 -15.59 -1.58
CA VAL A 23 -0.98 -14.97 -2.18
C VAL A 23 -2.23 -15.48 -1.47
N ILE A 24 -2.30 -16.78 -1.16
CA ILE A 24 -3.42 -17.38 -0.40
C ILE A 24 -3.52 -16.78 1.00
N LYS A 25 -2.39 -16.68 1.73
CA LYS A 25 -2.32 -16.08 3.07
C LYS A 25 -2.81 -14.63 3.05
N ARG A 26 -2.36 -13.86 2.05
CA ARG A 26 -2.78 -12.46 1.92
C ARG A 26 -4.27 -12.34 1.57
N ALA A 27 -4.78 -13.17 0.68
CA ALA A 27 -6.19 -13.17 0.32
C ALA A 27 -7.09 -13.52 1.53
N SER A 28 -6.68 -14.50 2.34
CA SER A 28 -7.37 -14.84 3.60
C SER A 28 -7.45 -13.63 4.54
N TYR A 29 -6.31 -12.96 4.78
CA TYR A 29 -6.27 -11.76 5.62
C TYR A 29 -7.19 -10.64 5.10
N ILE A 30 -7.17 -10.37 3.79
CA ILE A 30 -8.01 -9.33 3.18
C ILE A 30 -9.50 -9.66 3.39
N LEU A 31 -9.88 -10.92 3.19
CA LEU A 31 -11.27 -11.36 3.39
C LEU A 31 -11.71 -11.14 4.84
N ASP A 32 -10.89 -11.53 5.82
CA ASP A 32 -11.18 -11.35 7.26
C ASP A 32 -11.33 -9.87 7.64
N VAL A 33 -10.40 -9.02 7.18
CA VAL A 33 -10.41 -7.57 7.45
C VAL A 33 -11.62 -6.89 6.80
N THR A 34 -11.96 -7.28 5.57
CA THR A 34 -13.14 -6.76 4.86
C THR A 34 -14.44 -7.16 5.57
N GLU A 35 -14.51 -8.36 6.16
CA GLU A 35 -15.67 -8.79 6.95
C GLU A 35 -15.85 -7.97 8.24
N ARG A 36 -14.74 -7.45 8.79
CA ARG A 36 -14.77 -6.57 9.96
C ARG A 36 -14.97 -5.08 9.63
N ASP A 37 -15.14 -4.74 8.34
CA ASP A 37 -15.19 -3.35 7.84
C ASP A 37 -13.95 -2.54 8.28
N GLU A 38 -12.81 -3.22 8.40
CA GLU A 38 -11.53 -2.64 8.79
C GLU A 38 -10.73 -2.21 7.55
N HIS A 39 -9.78 -1.30 7.75
CA HIS A 39 -8.90 -0.88 6.69
C HIS A 39 -7.91 -2.00 6.34
N VAL A 40 -7.88 -2.40 5.07
CA VAL A 40 -6.85 -3.31 4.55
C VAL A 40 -5.54 -2.55 4.42
N GLU A 41 -4.63 -2.75 5.38
CA GLU A 41 -3.29 -2.19 5.30
C GLU A 41 -2.57 -2.68 4.04
N ARG A 42 -1.78 -1.83 3.39
CA ARG A 42 -0.97 -2.24 2.24
C ARG A 42 -0.05 -3.40 2.63
N LEU A 43 0.29 -4.24 1.64
CA LEU A 43 1.36 -5.22 1.84
C LEU A 43 2.65 -4.44 2.11
N CYS A 44 3.11 -4.44 3.36
CA CYS A 44 4.35 -3.80 3.78
C CYS A 44 5.54 -4.53 3.17
N ASN A 45 5.90 -4.13 1.96
CA ASN A 45 7.20 -4.42 1.37
C ASN A 45 8.13 -3.26 1.74
N ASP A 46 9.33 -3.56 2.24
CA ASP A 46 10.33 -2.57 2.63
C ASP A 46 10.59 -1.53 1.52
N GLN A 47 10.56 -1.94 0.25
CA GLN A 47 10.71 -1.03 -0.89
C GLN A 47 9.52 -0.07 -1.04
N LEU A 48 8.30 -0.55 -0.80
CA LEU A 48 7.10 0.30 -0.83
C LEU A 48 7.06 1.24 0.36
N LEU A 49 7.47 0.77 1.55
CA LEU A 49 7.56 1.61 2.75
C LEU A 49 8.58 2.72 2.58
N LEU A 50 9.77 2.41 2.05
CA LEU A 50 10.79 3.40 1.74
C LEU A 50 10.27 4.44 0.74
N LYS A 51 9.56 3.98 -0.30
CA LYS A 51 8.98 4.87 -1.31
C LYS A 51 7.87 5.77 -0.74
N ASP A 52 6.99 5.22 0.10
CA ASP A 52 5.94 5.98 0.78
C ASP A 52 6.55 7.01 1.74
N GLN A 53 7.65 6.69 2.42
CA GLN A 53 8.40 7.66 3.24
C GLN A 53 9.01 8.78 2.39
N ASN A 54 9.62 8.46 1.26
CA ASN A 54 10.20 9.45 0.35
C ASN A 54 9.11 10.40 -0.20
N TYR A 55 7.94 9.88 -0.56
CA TYR A 55 6.82 10.73 -0.99
C TYR A 55 6.30 11.61 0.13
N LYS A 56 6.20 11.08 1.34
CA LYS A 56 5.77 11.86 2.51
C LYS A 56 6.72 13.03 2.76
N ASP A 57 8.03 12.79 2.71
CA ASP A 57 9.05 13.83 2.86
C ASP A 57 8.97 14.89 1.73
N ALA A 58 8.84 14.44 0.49
CA ALA A 58 8.69 15.35 -0.66
C ALA A 58 7.45 16.26 -0.54
N VAL A 59 6.30 15.71 -0.12
CA VAL A 59 5.09 16.49 0.11
C VAL A 59 5.27 17.48 1.26
N GLN A 60 5.92 17.09 2.35
CA GLN A 60 6.20 17.99 3.47
C GLN A 60 7.08 19.17 3.04
N LYS A 61 8.12 18.91 2.24
CA LYS A 61 8.99 19.95 1.67
C LYS A 61 8.20 20.88 0.74
N LEU A 62 7.34 20.34 -0.11
CA LEU A 62 6.48 21.13 -1.01
C LEU A 62 5.53 22.04 -0.22
N MET A 63 4.89 21.52 0.83
CA MET A 63 3.97 22.29 1.67
C MET A 63 4.67 23.39 2.46
N ALA A 64 5.96 23.21 2.76
CA ALA A 64 6.79 24.21 3.45
C ALA A 64 7.43 25.23 2.51
N PHE A 65 7.34 25.05 1.19
CA PHE A 65 7.98 25.93 0.22
C PHE A 65 7.27 27.28 0.14
N ASP A 66 8.01 28.37 0.30
CA ASP A 66 7.52 29.73 0.09
C ASP A 66 7.48 30.03 -1.42
N ALA A 67 6.30 30.00 -2.02
CA ALA A 67 6.12 30.26 -3.45
C ALA A 67 6.36 31.73 -3.85
N VAL A 68 6.41 32.66 -2.89
CA VAL A 68 6.60 34.10 -3.14
C VAL A 68 8.08 34.46 -3.14
N ASN A 69 8.85 33.92 -2.19
CA ASN A 69 10.25 34.30 -1.99
C ASN A 69 11.25 33.14 -2.20
N GLY A 70 10.77 31.91 -2.39
CA GLY A 70 11.60 30.73 -2.51
C GLY A 70 12.21 30.56 -3.90
N ASP A 71 13.44 30.03 -3.94
CA ASP A 71 14.11 29.65 -5.19
C ASP A 71 13.72 28.22 -5.60
N LEU A 72 13.00 28.11 -6.72
CA LEU A 72 12.57 26.82 -7.28
C LEU A 72 13.75 25.92 -7.68
N ASN A 73 14.87 26.47 -8.16
CA ASN A 73 16.03 25.66 -8.53
C ASN A 73 16.65 25.00 -7.30
N VAL A 74 16.76 25.74 -6.19
CA VAL A 74 17.24 25.19 -4.91
C VAL A 74 16.27 24.15 -4.36
N PHE A 75 14.97 24.40 -4.46
CA PHE A 75 13.93 23.45 -4.06
C PHE A 75 14.01 22.14 -4.86
N PHE A 76 14.11 22.21 -6.19
CA PHE A 76 14.23 21.01 -7.04
C PHE A 76 15.55 20.27 -6.80
N GLN A 77 16.67 20.96 -6.57
CA GLN A 77 17.93 20.30 -6.20
C GLN A 77 17.82 19.52 -4.88
N ALA A 78 17.14 20.08 -3.88
CA ALA A 78 16.87 19.40 -2.61
C ALA A 78 15.90 18.22 -2.74
N MET A 79 15.07 18.19 -3.79
CA MET A 79 14.20 17.05 -4.10
C MET A 79 14.84 16.00 -5.02
N CYS A 80 15.79 16.35 -5.89
CA CYS A 80 16.32 15.44 -6.93
C CYS A 80 17.53 14.58 -6.49
N LEU A 81 17.84 14.50 -5.19
CA LEU A 81 18.91 13.64 -4.64
C LEU A 81 18.42 12.24 -4.20
N PHE A 82 17.40 11.70 -4.85
CA PHE A 82 16.94 10.31 -4.65
C PHE A 82 17.58 9.34 -5.63
#